data_AF-A0A1J3E270-F1
#
_entry.id   AF-A0A1J3E270-F1
#
_cell.length_a   1.000
_cell.length_b   1.000
_cell.length_c   1.000
_cell.angle_alpha   90.00
_cell.angle_beta   90.00
_cell.angle_gamma   90.00
#
_symmetry.space_group_name_H-M   'P 1'
#
loop_
_entity.id
_entity.type
_entity.pdbx_description
1 polymer ?
#
loop_
_entity_poly.entity_id
_entity_poly.type
_entity_poly.pdbx_seq_one_letter_code
_entity_poly.pdbx_strand_id
1 'polypeptide(L)'
;GTTEYQKWFDQNTFSWGLISMFPLEKLHAKDGGFLVNNELKIVAEVDVLQVIGKLDVTEETSTIMETMDVNGFQLFPSQAKSVSCMFERHPEIATEFRPKNPNLRKGYMSLLLSLIETMCQLPQEISKDDLCDAYAALGFMRDAGFKLDWLEKKLDEVSEKSENEVARATQMQEMEEELKNLKQKWLEMETLVEKEKAKVSAAKAPLSFDDVV
;
A
#
# COMPACT_ATOMS: atom_id res chain seq x y z
N GLY A 1 3.07 -29.48 -18.71
CA GLY A 1 3.92 -29.76 -17.55
C GLY A 1 4.48 -28.45 -17.08
N THR A 2 4.24 -28.09 -15.82
CA THR A 2 4.95 -26.98 -15.17
C THR A 2 6.37 -27.46 -14.89
N THR A 3 7.34 -26.87 -15.57
CA THR A 3 8.75 -27.15 -15.36
C THR A 3 9.11 -26.68 -13.96
N GLU A 4 9.45 -27.62 -13.08
CA GLU A 4 9.93 -27.31 -11.74
C GLU A 4 11.31 -26.63 -11.85
N TYR A 5 11.44 -25.43 -11.27
CA TYR A 5 12.65 -24.60 -11.39
C TYR A 5 13.31 -24.47 -10.02
N GLN A 6 14.44 -25.15 -9.84
CA GLN A 6 15.20 -25.10 -8.60
C GLN A 6 16.34 -24.06 -8.72
N LYS A 7 16.32 -23.01 -7.91
CA LYS A 7 17.36 -21.99 -7.87
C LYS A 7 17.63 -21.54 -6.43
N TRP A 8 18.90 -21.27 -6.13
CA TRP A 8 19.36 -20.88 -4.80
C TRP A 8 19.14 -19.38 -4.60
N PHE A 9 18.58 -19.00 -3.44
CA PHE A 9 18.39 -17.60 -3.05
C PHE A 9 19.62 -17.15 -2.24
N ASP A 10 20.35 -16.14 -2.73
CA ASP A 10 21.56 -15.62 -2.09
C ASP A 10 21.61 -14.08 -2.11
N GLN A 11 22.62 -13.51 -1.44
CA GLN A 11 22.81 -12.06 -1.32
C GLN A 11 23.00 -11.34 -2.66
N ASN A 12 23.35 -12.05 -3.73
CA ASN A 12 23.53 -11.47 -5.07
C ASN A 12 22.24 -11.55 -5.91
N THR A 13 21.18 -12.15 -5.38
CA THR A 13 19.94 -12.44 -6.11
C THR A 13 18.72 -11.92 -5.33
N PHE A 14 18.50 -10.60 -5.37
CA PHE A 14 17.45 -9.91 -4.60
C PHE A 14 16.00 -10.18 -5.05
N SER A 15 15.79 -10.87 -6.16
CA SER A 15 14.47 -11.17 -6.70
C SER A 15 14.41 -12.57 -7.30
N TRP A 16 13.32 -13.29 -7.06
CA TRP A 16 13.06 -14.62 -7.61
C TRP A 16 11.64 -14.72 -8.17
N GLY A 17 11.49 -15.43 -9.29
CA GLY A 17 10.22 -15.65 -9.98
C GLY A 17 10.41 -15.74 -11.50
N LEU A 18 9.42 -16.28 -12.20
CA LEU A 18 9.30 -16.10 -13.64
C LEU A 18 8.57 -14.77 -13.88
N ILE A 19 9.09 -13.90 -14.75
CA ILE A 19 8.39 -12.66 -15.17
C ILE A 19 6.98 -12.99 -15.71
N SER A 20 6.82 -14.18 -16.29
CA SER A 20 5.54 -14.76 -16.68
C SER A 20 5.46 -16.22 -16.21
N MET A 21 4.89 -16.46 -15.03
CA MET A 21 4.71 -17.82 -14.51
C MET A 21 3.46 -18.51 -15.09
N PHE A 22 2.42 -17.74 -15.42
CA PHE A 22 1.16 -18.29 -15.93
C PHE A 22 0.42 -17.27 -16.83
N PRO A 23 -0.16 -17.68 -17.97
CA PRO A 23 -0.93 -16.77 -18.83
C PRO A 23 -2.20 -16.26 -18.14
N LEU A 24 -2.42 -14.95 -18.19
CA LEU A 24 -3.59 -14.31 -17.57
C LEU A 24 -4.91 -14.84 -18.16
N GLU A 25 -4.95 -15.17 -19.46
CA GLU A 25 -6.16 -15.72 -20.09
C GLU A 25 -6.56 -17.08 -19.51
N LYS A 26 -5.59 -17.88 -19.04
CA LYS A 26 -5.85 -19.18 -18.40
C LYS A 26 -6.30 -19.04 -16.96
N LEU A 27 -5.81 -18.02 -16.26
CA LEU A 27 -6.24 -17.71 -14.88
C LEU A 27 -7.70 -17.26 -14.85
N HIS A 28 -8.11 -16.44 -15.82
CA HIS A 28 -9.48 -15.90 -15.94
C HIS A 28 -10.44 -16.78 -16.77
N ALA A 29 -10.00 -17.95 -17.23
CA ALA A 29 -10.88 -18.85 -17.96
C ALA A 29 -12.04 -19.29 -17.04
N LYS A 30 -13.29 -19.12 -17.51
CA LYS A 30 -14.50 -19.43 -16.72
C LYS A 30 -14.52 -20.86 -16.18
N ASP A 31 -13.93 -21.80 -16.92
CA ASP A 31 -13.82 -23.22 -16.56
C ASP A 31 -12.38 -23.63 -16.19
N GLY A 32 -11.51 -22.65 -15.90
CA GLY A 32 -10.10 -22.87 -15.59
C GLY A 32 -9.86 -23.47 -14.20
N GLY A 33 -10.81 -23.33 -13.28
CA GLY A 33 -10.74 -23.89 -11.92
C GLY A 33 -9.74 -23.22 -10.97
N PHE A 34 -9.04 -22.16 -11.41
CA PHE A 34 -8.02 -21.46 -10.60
C PHE A 34 -8.58 -20.36 -9.69
N LEU A 35 -9.76 -19.81 -10.04
CA LEU A 35 -10.43 -18.78 -9.27
C LEU A 35 -11.66 -19.37 -8.59
N VAL A 36 -11.79 -19.15 -7.28
CA VAL A 36 -13.00 -19.45 -6.51
C VAL A 36 -13.51 -18.12 -5.98
N ASN A 37 -14.74 -17.73 -6.34
CA ASN A 37 -15.30 -16.42 -5.99
C ASN A 37 -14.42 -15.22 -6.41
N ASN A 38 -13.77 -15.32 -7.57
CA ASN A 38 -12.79 -14.34 -8.07
C ASN A 38 -11.53 -14.17 -7.20
N GLU A 39 -11.29 -15.03 -6.21
CA GLU A 39 -10.08 -15.05 -5.40
C GLU A 39 -9.09 -16.12 -5.88
N LEU A 40 -7.81 -15.79 -5.82
CA LEU A 40 -6.68 -16.69 -6.12
C LEU A 40 -5.89 -16.93 -4.83
N LYS A 41 -5.68 -18.19 -4.47
CA LYS A 41 -4.79 -18.59 -3.36
C LYS A 41 -3.48 -19.15 -3.91
N ILE A 42 -2.36 -18.50 -3.57
CA ILE A 42 -1.01 -18.96 -3.90
C ILE A 42 -0.40 -19.62 -2.66
N VAL A 43 0.12 -20.84 -2.81
CA VAL A 43 0.80 -21.58 -1.73
C VAL A 43 2.25 -21.79 -2.15
N ALA A 44 3.18 -21.40 -1.29
CA ALA A 44 4.61 -21.64 -1.47
C ALA A 44 5.12 -22.45 -0.27
N GLU A 45 5.78 -23.57 -0.55
CA GLU A 45 6.48 -24.39 0.44
C GLU A 45 7.96 -24.04 0.38
N VAL A 46 8.58 -23.82 1.54
CA VAL A 46 9.97 -23.39 1.65
C VAL A 46 10.72 -24.42 2.49
N ASP A 47 11.56 -25.22 1.81
CA ASP A 47 12.47 -26.17 2.46
C ASP A 47 13.85 -25.54 2.65
N VAL A 48 14.29 -25.45 3.91
CA VAL A 48 15.63 -24.96 4.26
C VAL A 48 16.60 -26.12 4.30
N LEU A 49 17.43 -26.27 3.26
CA LEU A 49 18.33 -27.42 3.11
C LEU A 49 19.69 -27.25 3.82
N GLN A 50 20.22 -26.02 3.93
CA GLN A 50 21.54 -25.78 4.53
C GLN A 50 21.70 -24.32 4.99
N VAL A 51 22.20 -24.12 6.20
CA VAL A 51 22.65 -22.80 6.70
C VAL A 51 24.16 -22.71 6.47
N ILE A 52 24.61 -21.78 5.62
CA ILE A 52 26.03 -21.56 5.35
C ILE A 52 26.53 -20.43 6.27
N GLY A 53 27.18 -20.81 7.38
CA GLY A 53 27.78 -19.92 8.36
C GLY A 53 28.30 -20.71 9.55
N LYS A 54 29.45 -20.31 10.13
CA LYS A 54 30.01 -21.01 11.30
C LYS A 54 29.18 -20.67 12.54
N LEU A 55 28.28 -21.58 12.89
CA LEU A 55 27.58 -21.57 14.17
C LEU A 55 28.52 -22.24 15.19
N ASP A 56 29.20 -21.46 16.03
CA ASP A 56 29.85 -22.00 17.24
C ASP A 56 28.74 -22.36 18.25
N VAL A 57 28.10 -23.52 18.04
CA VAL A 57 27.15 -24.11 18.98
C VAL A 57 27.96 -24.66 20.14
N THR A 58 27.83 -24.03 21.31
CA THR A 58 27.91 -24.80 22.55
C THR A 58 26.46 -25.21 22.84
N GLU A 59 26.22 -26.51 22.90
CA GLU A 59 24.90 -27.10 23.13
C GLU A 59 24.26 -26.52 24.39
N GLU A 60 23.04 -25.99 24.24
CA GLU A 60 21.88 -26.39 25.04
C GLU A 60 20.61 -25.76 24.44
N THR A 61 19.58 -26.58 24.35
CA THR A 61 18.30 -26.29 23.70
C THR A 61 17.56 -25.09 24.32
N SER A 62 17.54 -23.98 23.59
CA SER A 62 16.46 -23.00 23.61
C SER A 62 16.47 -22.31 22.26
N THR A 63 15.29 -22.02 21.72
CA THR A 63 15.04 -21.09 20.63
C THR A 63 15.54 -19.69 21.01
N ILE A 64 16.85 -19.50 21.09
CA ILE A 64 17.47 -18.19 21.22
C ILE A 64 17.34 -17.58 19.83
N MET A 65 16.25 -16.83 19.61
CA MET A 65 16.23 -15.88 18.50
C MET A 65 17.45 -14.99 18.70
N GLU A 66 18.45 -15.15 17.85
CA GLU A 66 19.66 -14.36 17.87
C GLU A 66 19.23 -12.88 17.74
N THR A 67 19.44 -12.11 18.80
CA THR A 67 19.15 -10.67 18.82
C THR A 67 20.46 -9.92 18.83
N MET A 68 20.51 -8.82 18.09
CA MET A 68 21.67 -7.94 17.99
C MET A 68 21.44 -6.71 18.86
N ASP A 69 22.47 -6.27 19.58
CA ASP A 69 22.44 -5.00 20.29
C ASP A 69 22.74 -3.85 19.33
N VAL A 70 21.81 -2.91 19.20
CA VAL A 70 21.99 -1.67 18.45
C VAL A 70 21.72 -0.51 19.41
N ASN A 71 22.76 0.24 19.76
CA ASN A 71 22.69 1.37 20.69
C ASN A 71 22.00 1.02 22.02
N GLY A 72 22.27 -0.17 22.56
CA GLY A 72 21.68 -0.69 23.80
C GLY A 72 20.28 -1.29 23.64
N PHE A 73 19.77 -1.47 22.43
CA PHE A 73 18.49 -2.12 22.16
C PHE A 73 18.72 -3.49 21.54
N GLN A 74 18.14 -4.54 22.15
CA GLN A 74 18.15 -5.89 21.60
C GLN A 74 17.07 -6.01 20.50
N LEU A 75 17.50 -6.25 19.27
CA LEU A 75 16.65 -6.27 18.07
C LEU A 75 16.86 -7.53 17.25
N PHE A 76 15.90 -7.86 16.40
CA PHE A 76 16.12 -8.91 15.41
C PHE A 76 17.09 -8.44 14.32
N PRO A 77 17.91 -9.34 13.74
CA PRO A 77 18.87 -8.99 12.70
C PRO A 77 18.23 -8.27 11.50
N SER A 78 17.00 -8.63 11.14
CA SER A 78 16.22 -7.98 10.08
C SER A 78 15.90 -6.51 10.37
N GLN A 79 15.79 -6.13 11.64
CA GLN A 79 15.50 -4.76 12.08
C GLN A 79 16.77 -3.95 12.38
N ALA A 80 17.86 -4.64 12.73
CA ALA A 80 19.11 -4.02 13.18
C ALA A 80 19.64 -3.00 12.18
N LYS A 81 19.65 -3.33 10.87
CA LYS A 81 20.13 -2.41 9.83
C LYS A 81 19.31 -1.11 9.75
N SER A 82 17.99 -1.21 9.81
CA SER A 82 17.08 -0.06 9.75
C SER A 82 17.24 0.83 10.99
N VAL A 83 17.32 0.21 12.17
CA VAL A 83 17.52 0.96 13.42
C VAL A 83 18.89 1.62 13.47
N SER A 84 19.96 0.95 13.03
CA SER A 84 21.29 1.57 12.93
C SER A 84 21.28 2.80 12.02
N CYS A 85 20.71 2.70 10.83
CA CYS A 85 20.58 3.83 9.89
C CYS A 85 19.77 4.99 10.49
N MET A 86 18.70 4.67 11.23
CA MET A 86 17.89 5.67 11.93
C MET A 86 18.70 6.44 12.98
N PHE A 87 19.49 5.75 13.81
CA PHE A 87 20.36 6.39 14.79
C PHE A 87 21.53 7.15 14.17
N GLU A 88 22.05 6.71 13.01
CA GLU A 88 23.08 7.47 12.28
C GLU A 88 22.54 8.81 11.77
N ARG A 89 21.29 8.85 11.32
CA ARG A 89 20.63 10.08 10.83
C ARG A 89 20.15 10.97 11.96
N HIS A 90 19.72 10.35 13.06
CA HIS A 90 19.11 11.01 14.21
C HIS A 90 19.72 10.46 15.52
N PRO A 91 20.98 10.80 15.82
CA PRO A 91 21.69 10.29 17.00
C PRO A 91 21.03 10.70 18.32
N GLU A 92 20.22 11.76 18.32
CA GLU A 92 19.51 12.30 19.47
C GLU A 92 18.36 11.42 19.98
N ILE A 93 17.84 10.50 19.15
CA ILE A 93 16.58 9.77 19.34
C ILE A 93 16.38 9.24 20.75
N ALA A 94 17.38 8.57 21.32
CA ALA A 94 17.27 7.89 22.62
C ALA A 94 18.23 8.47 23.67
N THR A 95 18.70 9.71 23.51
CA THR A 95 19.70 10.31 24.41
C THR A 95 19.20 10.48 25.85
N GLU A 96 17.89 10.66 26.06
CA GLU A 96 17.27 10.79 27.38
C GLU A 96 16.39 9.59 27.74
N PHE A 97 16.55 8.48 27.01
CA PHE A 97 15.69 7.31 27.15
C PHE A 97 15.85 6.66 28.53
N ARG A 98 14.74 6.65 29.28
CA ARG A 98 14.72 6.26 30.70
C ARG A 98 14.51 4.77 30.96
N PRO A 99 13.67 4.04 30.18
CA PRO A 99 13.40 2.63 30.42
C PRO A 99 14.65 1.74 30.38
N LYS A 100 14.90 1.06 31.51
CA LYS A 100 15.99 0.08 31.67
C LYS A 100 15.52 -1.37 31.47
N ASN A 101 14.22 -1.62 31.62
CA ASN A 101 13.65 -2.97 31.49
C ASN A 101 13.73 -3.44 30.03
N PRO A 102 14.37 -4.60 29.72
CA PRO A 102 14.57 -5.06 28.35
C PRO A 102 13.28 -5.22 27.53
N ASN A 103 12.19 -5.68 28.16
CA ASN A 103 10.89 -5.84 27.49
C ASN A 103 10.32 -4.48 27.08
N LEU A 104 10.43 -3.47 27.95
CA LEU A 104 10.03 -2.11 27.61
C LEU A 104 10.88 -1.54 26.48
N ARG A 105 12.21 -1.72 26.53
CA ARG A 105 13.12 -1.26 25.46
C ARG A 105 12.72 -1.84 24.10
N LYS A 106 12.43 -3.16 24.07
CA LYS A 106 11.95 -3.85 22.87
C LYS A 106 10.59 -3.31 22.41
N GLY A 107 9.65 -3.14 23.34
CA GLY A 107 8.32 -2.59 23.04
C GLY A 107 8.39 -1.19 22.43
N TYR A 108 9.18 -0.29 23.01
CA TYR A 108 9.38 1.07 22.48
C TYR A 108 10.03 1.07 21.09
N MET A 109 11.03 0.22 20.86
CA MET A 109 11.64 0.11 19.53
C MET A 109 10.69 -0.46 18.49
N SER A 110 9.89 -1.47 18.87
CA SER A 110 8.85 -1.99 17.99
C SER A 110 7.83 -0.90 17.65
N LEU A 111 7.39 -0.11 18.63
CA LEU A 111 6.47 1.00 18.41
C LEU A 111 7.06 2.07 17.48
N LEU A 112 8.33 2.45 17.68
CA LEU A 112 9.02 3.40 16.82
C LEU A 112 9.10 2.93 15.36
N LEU A 113 9.44 1.66 15.16
CA LEU A 113 9.50 1.06 13.83
C LEU A 113 8.12 1.03 13.18
N SER A 114 7.08 0.65 13.93
CA SER A 114 5.70 0.66 13.43
C SER A 114 5.24 2.07 13.04
N LEU A 115 5.56 3.10 13.83
CA LEU A 115 5.26 4.49 13.46
C LEU A 115 5.90 4.91 12.15
N ILE A 116 7.20 4.62 12.00
CA ILE A 116 7.93 4.93 10.77
C ILE A 116 7.32 4.17 9.60
N GLU A 117 6.95 2.91 9.79
CA GLU A 117 6.31 2.08 8.76
C GLU A 117 4.94 2.64 8.34
N THR A 118 4.08 3.01 9.29
CA THR A 118 2.78 3.65 9.03
C THR A 118 2.96 4.92 8.20
N MET A 119 3.95 5.76 8.52
CA MET A 119 4.24 6.98 7.76
C MET A 119 4.85 6.72 6.38
N CYS A 120 5.44 5.55 6.14
CA CYS A 120 5.93 5.14 4.83
C CYS A 120 4.82 4.61 3.92
N GLN A 121 3.63 4.32 4.45
CA GLN A 121 2.47 3.94 3.63
C GLN A 121 1.98 5.14 2.80
N LEU A 122 1.24 4.88 1.71
CA LEU A 122 0.75 5.97 0.87
C LEU A 122 -0.18 6.89 1.66
N PRO A 123 -0.14 8.23 1.44
CA PRO A 123 -1.03 9.18 2.12
C PRO A 123 -2.54 8.89 1.96
N GLN A 124 -2.91 8.12 0.92
CA GLN A 124 -4.30 7.72 0.64
C GLN A 124 -4.78 6.54 1.50
N GLU A 125 -3.84 5.77 2.06
CA GLU A 125 -4.14 4.59 2.87
C GLU A 125 -4.18 4.90 4.37
N ILE A 126 -3.59 6.03 4.78
CA ILE A 126 -3.54 6.44 6.19
C ILE A 126 -4.87 7.11 6.57
N SER A 127 -5.59 6.53 7.53
CA SER A 127 -6.83 7.11 8.03
C SER A 127 -6.57 8.23 9.05
N LYS A 128 -7.61 9.05 9.32
CA LYS A 128 -7.55 10.05 10.41
C LYS A 128 -7.32 9.40 11.77
N ASP A 129 -7.84 8.20 11.99
CA ASP A 129 -7.67 7.47 13.23
C ASP A 129 -6.22 6.99 13.37
N ASP A 130 -5.62 6.49 12.27
CA ASP A 130 -4.20 6.09 12.25
C ASP A 130 -3.27 7.28 12.56
N LEU A 131 -3.57 8.48 12.04
CA LEU A 131 -2.84 9.70 12.37
C LEU A 131 -2.98 10.06 13.86
N CYS A 132 -4.20 10.00 14.41
CA CYS A 132 -4.43 10.26 15.83
C CYS A 132 -3.63 9.29 16.73
N ASP A 133 -3.68 8.01 16.39
CA ASP A 133 -2.94 6.97 17.11
C ASP A 133 -1.42 7.19 17.00
N ALA A 134 -0.93 7.63 15.84
CA ALA A 134 0.47 7.98 15.65
C ALA A 134 0.91 9.15 16.55
N TYR A 135 0.13 10.24 16.62
CA TYR A 135 0.41 11.35 17.53
C TYR A 135 0.37 10.93 19.00
N ALA A 136 -0.61 10.10 19.39
CA ALA A 136 -0.70 9.58 20.75
C ALA A 136 0.55 8.74 21.12
N ALA A 137 0.99 7.88 20.20
CA ALA A 137 2.20 7.08 20.37
C ALA A 137 3.46 7.94 20.50
N LEU A 138 3.62 9.00 19.69
CA LEU A 138 4.72 9.97 19.84
C LEU A 138 4.73 10.60 21.24
N GLY A 139 3.55 10.94 21.79
CA GLY A 139 3.41 11.42 23.16
C GLY A 139 3.98 10.45 24.19
N PHE A 140 3.57 9.18 24.15
CA PHE A 140 4.09 8.14 25.06
C PHE A 140 5.61 7.94 24.91
N MET A 141 6.12 8.00 23.68
CA MET A 141 7.55 7.87 23.42
C MET A 141 8.35 9.04 23.99
N ARG A 142 7.84 10.27 23.87
CA ARG A 142 8.47 11.45 24.48
C ARG A 142 8.52 11.33 26.00
N ASP A 143 7.45 10.85 26.63
CA ASP A 143 7.41 10.61 28.08
C ASP A 143 8.46 9.58 28.53
N ALA A 144 8.78 8.61 27.65
CA ALA A 144 9.86 7.65 27.86
C ALA A 144 11.28 8.24 27.64
N GLY A 145 11.37 9.48 27.16
CA GLY A 145 12.63 10.19 26.92
C GLY A 145 13.16 10.10 25.49
N PHE A 146 12.32 9.72 24.53
CA PHE A 146 12.70 9.83 23.11
C PHE A 146 12.63 11.28 22.62
N LYS A 147 13.56 11.65 21.75
CA LYS A 147 13.57 12.92 21.02
C LYS A 147 13.17 12.67 19.57
N LEU A 148 11.91 12.99 19.26
CA LEU A 148 11.26 12.64 17.98
C LEU A 148 10.71 13.85 17.24
N ASP A 149 11.24 15.06 17.49
CA ASP A 149 10.78 16.30 16.84
C ASP A 149 10.83 16.20 15.30
N TRP A 150 11.84 15.49 14.78
CA TRP A 150 11.97 15.24 13.34
C TRP A 150 10.85 14.36 12.78
N LEU A 151 10.39 13.37 13.57
CA LEU A 151 9.36 12.42 13.18
C LEU A 151 7.97 13.07 13.29
N GLU A 152 7.75 13.89 14.33
CA GLU A 152 6.54 14.71 14.49
C GLU A 152 6.36 15.65 13.30
N LYS A 153 7.40 16.39 12.92
CA LYS A 153 7.36 17.24 11.71
C LYS A 153 7.05 16.45 10.44
N LYS A 154 7.59 15.23 10.32
CA LYS A 154 7.30 14.37 9.17
C LYS A 154 5.85 13.88 9.18
N LEU A 155 5.26 13.67 10.35
CA LEU A 155 3.87 13.28 10.50
C LEU A 155 2.93 14.44 10.11
N ASP A 156 3.28 15.67 10.47
CA ASP A 156 2.58 16.87 10.00
C ASP A 156 2.57 16.95 8.46
N GLU A 157 3.74 16.75 7.83
CA GLU A 157 3.87 16.75 6.36
C GLU A 157 3.00 15.67 5.68
N VAL A 158 2.93 14.47 6.27
CA VAL A 158 2.08 13.37 5.76
C VAL A 158 0.59 13.70 5.94
N SER A 159 0.21 14.28 7.07
CA SER A 159 -1.17 14.70 7.35
C SER A 159 -1.64 15.79 6.39
N GLU A 160 -0.82 16.81 6.13
CA GLU A 160 -1.16 17.87 5.17
C GLU A 160 -1.31 17.30 3.74
N LYS A 161 -0.43 16.36 3.37
CA LYS A 161 -0.49 15.72 2.06
C LYS A 161 -1.76 14.90 1.89
N SER A 162 -2.20 14.14 2.90
CA SER A 162 -3.41 13.34 2.82
C SER A 162 -4.67 14.20 2.68
N GLU A 163 -4.76 15.31 3.42
CA GLU A 163 -5.88 16.26 3.32
C GLU A 163 -5.98 16.88 1.92
N ASN A 164 -4.85 17.30 1.35
CA ASN A 164 -4.78 17.86 0.00
C ASN A 164 -5.19 16.84 -1.08
N GLU A 165 -4.81 15.58 -0.92
CA GLU A 165 -5.19 14.51 -1.85
C GLU A 165 -6.69 14.21 -1.78
N VAL A 166 -7.28 14.17 -0.58
CA VAL A 166 -8.73 14.01 -0.39
C VAL A 166 -9.49 15.16 -1.07
N ALA A 167 -9.05 16.41 -0.86
CA ALA A 167 -9.68 17.57 -1.48
C ALA A 167 -9.64 17.50 -3.03
N ARG A 168 -8.50 17.07 -3.59
CA ARG A 168 -8.36 16.88 -5.05
C ARG A 168 -9.25 15.74 -5.56
N ALA A 169 -9.36 14.64 -4.82
CA ALA A 169 -10.24 13.54 -5.17
C ALA A 169 -11.71 13.96 -5.19
N THR A 170 -12.16 14.74 -4.20
CA THR A 170 -13.52 15.31 -4.18
C THR A 170 -13.78 16.21 -5.39
N GLN A 171 -12.83 17.09 -5.73
CA GLN A 171 -12.94 17.95 -6.92
C GLN A 171 -13.03 17.14 -8.22
N MET A 172 -12.25 16.07 -8.33
CA MET A 172 -12.28 15.18 -9.49
C MET A 172 -13.65 14.48 -9.63
N GLN A 173 -14.22 14.01 -8.52
CA GLN A 173 -15.55 13.41 -8.52
C GLN A 173 -16.65 14.41 -8.94
N GLU A 174 -16.55 15.67 -8.52
CA GLU A 174 -17.48 16.73 -8.94
C GLU A 174 -17.39 16.98 -10.45
N MET A 175 -16.17 17.13 -10.98
CA MET A 175 -15.96 17.30 -12.43
C MET A 175 -16.45 16.09 -13.25
N GLU A 176 -16.29 14.87 -12.73
CA GLU A 176 -16.81 13.67 -13.38
C GLU A 176 -18.34 13.67 -13.45
N GLU A 177 -19.02 14.14 -12.41
CA GLU A 177 -20.47 14.22 -12.37
C GLU A 177 -21.01 15.33 -13.28
N GLU A 178 -20.34 16.49 -13.31
CA GLU A 178 -20.64 17.55 -14.28
C GLU A 178 -20.48 17.05 -15.72
N LEU A 179 -19.41 16.30 -16.00
CA LEU A 179 -19.18 15.72 -17.32
C LEU A 179 -20.28 14.72 -17.72
N LYS A 180 -20.76 13.89 -16.78
CA LYS A 180 -21.90 12.99 -17.03
C LYS A 180 -23.18 13.78 -17.33
N ASN A 181 -23.46 14.83 -16.56
CA ASN A 181 -24.63 15.69 -16.77
C ASN A 181 -24.59 16.37 -18.15
N LEU A 182 -23.42 16.90 -18.54
CA LEU A 182 -23.23 17.50 -19.87
C LEU A 182 -23.42 16.48 -21.00
N LYS A 183 -22.90 15.25 -20.85
CA LYS A 183 -23.12 14.16 -21.82
C LYS A 183 -24.61 13.84 -21.99
N GLN A 184 -25.37 13.81 -20.89
CA GLN A 184 -26.80 13.58 -20.91
C GLN A 184 -27.54 14.69 -21.65
N LYS A 185 -27.23 15.96 -21.34
CA LYS A 185 -27.81 17.13 -22.03
C LYS A 185 -27.49 17.15 -23.52
N TRP A 186 -26.27 16.78 -23.90
CA TRP A 186 -25.87 16.67 -25.31
C TRP A 186 -26.73 15.64 -26.05
N LEU A 187 -26.96 14.46 -25.44
CA LEU A 187 -27.80 13.42 -26.01
C LEU A 187 -29.26 13.89 -26.18
N GLU A 188 -29.81 14.57 -25.17
CA GLU A 188 -31.16 15.17 -25.26
C GLU A 188 -31.24 16.17 -26.42
N MET A 189 -30.25 17.04 -26.55
CA MET A 189 -30.20 18.01 -27.65
C MET A 189 -30.06 17.33 -29.02
N GLU A 190 -29.25 16.29 -29.13
CA GLU A 190 -29.11 15.50 -30.36
C GLU A 190 -30.44 14.88 -30.79
N THR A 191 -31.20 14.31 -29.84
CA THR A 191 -32.55 13.77 -30.14
C THR A 191 -33.53 14.85 -30.60
N LEU A 192 -33.46 16.07 -30.05
CA LEU A 192 -34.29 17.20 -30.49
C LEU A 192 -33.95 17.63 -31.91
N VAL A 193 -32.67 17.68 -32.26
CA VAL A 193 -32.20 18.02 -33.60
C VAL A 193 -32.66 17.00 -34.63
N GLU A 194 -32.51 15.71 -34.37
CA GLU A 194 -32.96 14.65 -35.29
C GLU A 194 -34.50 14.66 -35.45
N LYS A 195 -35.24 14.94 -34.37
CA LYS A 195 -36.70 15.12 -34.43
C LYS A 195 -37.11 16.29 -35.32
N GLU A 196 -36.49 17.46 -35.18
CA GLU A 196 -36.80 18.61 -36.03
C GLU A 196 -36.42 18.39 -37.49
N LYS A 197 -35.27 17.76 -37.73
CA LYS A 197 -34.83 17.38 -39.08
C LYS A 197 -35.83 16.43 -39.77
N ALA A 198 -36.41 15.48 -39.04
CA ALA A 198 -37.47 14.61 -39.55
C ALA A 198 -38.74 15.41 -39.92
N LYS A 199 -39.15 16.37 -39.07
CA LYS A 199 -40.30 17.25 -39.36
C LYS A 199 -40.08 18.12 -40.61
N VAL A 200 -38.91 18.74 -40.72
CA VAL A 200 -38.54 19.55 -41.90
C VAL A 200 -38.56 18.69 -43.17
N SER A 201 -38.09 17.44 -43.08
CA SER A 201 -38.11 16.51 -44.21
C SER A 201 -39.54 16.11 -44.61
N ALA A 202 -40.41 15.84 -43.62
CA ALA A 202 -41.81 15.52 -43.86
C ALA A 202 -42.59 16.69 -44.50
N ALA A 203 -42.37 17.92 -44.03
CA ALA A 203 -43.02 19.11 -44.58
C ALA A 203 -42.61 19.44 -46.03
N LYS A 204 -41.44 18.93 -46.46
CA LYS A 204 -40.91 19.12 -47.82
C LYS A 204 -41.36 17.99 -48.78
N ALA A 205 -42.01 16.95 -48.27
CA ALA A 205 -42.52 15.87 -49.10
C ALA A 205 -43.67 16.37 -49.99
N PRO A 206 -43.72 15.99 -51.28
CA PRO A 206 -44.86 16.33 -52.15
C PRO A 206 -46.15 15.72 -51.60
N LEU A 207 -47.26 16.44 -51.72
CA LEU A 207 -48.59 15.91 -51.42
C LEU A 207 -48.90 14.72 -52.34
N SER A 208 -49.47 13.65 -51.79
CA SER A 208 -49.92 12.52 -52.59
C SER A 208 -51.23 12.86 -53.31
N PHE A 209 -51.58 12.08 -54.34
CA PHE A 209 -52.84 12.27 -55.06
C PHE A 209 -54.06 12.15 -54.14
N ASP A 210 -54.03 11.23 -53.18
CA ASP A 210 -55.10 11.00 -52.20
C ASP A 210 -55.21 12.12 -51.15
N ASP A 211 -54.14 12.91 -50.94
CA ASP A 211 -54.18 14.09 -50.04
C ASP A 211 -54.81 15.32 -50.71
N VAL A 212 -54.96 15.30 -52.04
CA VAL A 212 -55.41 16.44 -52.86
C VAL A 212 -56.87 16.30 -53.32
N VAL A 213 -57.38 15.06 -53.44
CA VAL A 213 -58.70 14.74 -54.01
C VAL A 213 -59.74 14.42 -52.94
#